data_AF-A0A1N6QSK9-F1
#
_entry.id   AF-A0A1N6QSK9-F1
#
_cell.length_a   1.000
_cell.length_b   1.000
_cell.length_c   1.000
_cell.angle_alpha   90.00
_cell.angle_beta   90.00
_cell.angle_gamma   90.00
#
_symmetry.space_group_name_H-M   'P 1'
#
loop_
_entity.id
_entity.type
_entity.pdbx_description
1 polymer ?
#
loop_
_entity_poly.entity_id
_entity_poly.type
_entity_poly.pdbx_seq_one_letter_code
_entity_poly.pdbx_strand_id
1 'polypeptide(L)'
;MPGANLSGSAPVVVMGYSQGGSSATWAAQLQPSYAPELRLKGVAAGGVSADLRAVADHLDATGDFGLAAAAGIGLDAAYPELRLDGHLTPEGAALSGDARDDCVPRSRTDDGSDHRHGDESSGIP
;
A
#
# COMPACT_ATOMS: atom_id res chain seq x y z
N MET A 1 18.29 3.81 20.39
CA MET A 1 18.27 2.85 19.26
C MET A 1 19.57 2.98 18.48
N PRO A 2 20.33 1.88 18.26
CA PRO A 2 21.55 1.93 17.45
C PRO A 2 21.19 2.39 16.03
N GLY A 3 21.76 3.51 15.57
CA GLY A 3 21.50 4.08 14.24
C GLY A 3 20.77 5.43 14.23
N ALA A 4 19.89 5.71 15.19
CA ALA A 4 19.13 6.96 15.25
C ALA A 4 19.71 8.03 16.20
N ASN A 5 20.76 7.71 16.96
CA ASN A 5 21.31 8.54 18.05
C ASN A 5 20.25 9.02 19.08
N LEU A 6 19.19 8.23 19.28
CA LEU A 6 18.13 8.51 20.25
C LEU A 6 18.31 7.66 21.50
N SER A 7 18.04 8.27 22.66
CA SER A 7 17.88 7.55 23.92
C SER A 7 16.85 6.44 23.77
N GLY A 8 17.08 5.28 24.41
CA GLY A 8 16.07 4.23 24.51
C GLY A 8 14.80 4.66 25.25
N SER A 9 14.87 5.74 26.03
CA SER A 9 13.73 6.33 26.74
C SER A 9 13.10 7.54 26.05
N ALA A 10 13.52 7.85 24.81
CA ALA A 10 12.93 8.96 24.06
C ALA A 10 11.41 8.72 23.85
N PRO A 11 10.57 9.77 24.00
CA PRO A 11 9.15 9.67 23.67
C PRO A 11 8.97 9.43 22.17
N VAL A 12 8.02 8.57 21.81
CA VAL A 12 7.69 8.23 20.43
C VAL A 12 6.27 8.70 20.12
N VAL A 13 6.07 9.27 18.93
CA VAL A 13 4.76 9.58 18.36
C VAL A 13 4.72 8.98 16.96
N VAL A 14 3.57 8.39 16.59
CA VAL A 14 3.33 7.87 15.25
C VAL A 14 2.26 8.72 14.58
N MET A 15 2.48 9.13 13.33
CA MET A 15 1.54 9.96 12.60
C MET A 15 1.35 9.45 11.17
N GLY A 16 0.14 9.57 10.62
CA GLY A 16 -0.13 9.19 9.24
C GLY A 16 -1.51 9.60 8.73
N TYR A 17 -1.64 9.72 7.41
CA TYR A 17 -2.89 10.04 6.72
C TYR A 17 -3.19 8.99 5.62
N SER A 18 -4.46 8.72 5.32
CA SER A 18 -4.89 7.72 4.33
C SER A 18 -4.34 6.33 4.70
N GLN A 19 -3.65 5.62 3.80
CA GLN A 19 -2.97 4.35 4.09
C GLN A 19 -2.02 4.48 5.30
N GLY A 20 -1.26 5.58 5.38
CA GLY A 20 -0.39 5.84 6.52
C GLY A 20 -1.16 6.04 7.84
N GLY A 21 -2.41 6.52 7.77
CA GLY A 21 -3.31 6.59 8.92
C GLY A 21 -3.67 5.19 9.43
N SER A 22 -3.98 4.25 8.52
CA SER A 22 -4.17 2.83 8.87
C SER A 22 -2.91 2.20 9.44
N SER A 23 -1.73 2.45 8.87
CA SER A 23 -0.47 1.95 9.41
C SER A 23 -0.19 2.51 10.81
N ALA A 24 -0.47 3.80 11.04
CA ALA A 24 -0.30 4.43 12.34
C ALA A 24 -1.21 3.82 13.42
N THR A 25 -2.47 3.52 13.08
CA THR A 25 -3.40 2.87 14.03
C THR A 25 -3.04 1.40 14.27
N TRP A 26 -2.54 0.67 13.26
CA TRP A 26 -2.00 -0.69 13.43
C TRP A 26 -0.78 -0.72 14.34
N ALA A 27 0.17 0.21 14.16
CA ALA A 27 1.32 0.34 15.05
C ALA A 27 0.89 0.59 16.51
N ALA A 28 -0.14 1.41 16.72
CA ALA A 28 -0.73 1.65 18.04
C ALA A 28 -1.26 0.37 18.69
N GLN A 29 -1.96 -0.46 17.92
CA GLN A 29 -2.55 -1.72 18.40
C GLN A 29 -1.48 -2.76 18.74
N LEU A 30 -0.42 -2.84 17.95
CA LEU A 30 0.66 -3.82 18.14
C LEU A 30 1.66 -3.40 19.23
N GLN A 31 1.80 -2.12 19.52
CA GLN A 31 2.84 -1.61 20.43
C GLN A 31 2.90 -2.36 21.79
N PRO A 32 1.79 -2.65 22.50
CA PRO A 32 1.87 -3.29 23.81
C PRO A 32 2.46 -4.70 23.81
N SER A 33 2.35 -5.45 22.70
CA SER A 33 2.81 -6.84 22.59
C SER A 33 4.05 -6.99 21.72
N TYR A 34 4.22 -6.16 20.69
CA TYR A 34 5.30 -6.26 19.72
C TYR A 34 6.52 -5.40 20.07
N ALA A 35 6.30 -4.20 20.63
CA ALA A 35 7.37 -3.26 20.98
C ALA A 35 7.06 -2.49 22.29
N PRO A 36 6.87 -3.21 23.41
CA PRO A 36 6.47 -2.62 24.70
C PRO A 36 7.50 -1.62 25.27
N GLU A 37 8.76 -1.72 24.85
CA GLU A 37 9.85 -0.85 25.25
C GLU A 37 9.76 0.56 24.65
N LEU A 38 9.01 0.74 23.56
CA LEU A 38 8.80 2.05 22.96
C LEU A 38 7.88 2.90 23.84
N ARG A 39 8.35 4.08 24.22
CA ARG A 39 7.55 5.05 24.99
C ARG A 39 6.59 5.81 24.08
N LEU A 40 5.61 5.11 23.51
CA LEU A 40 4.57 5.69 22.65
C LEU A 40 3.70 6.65 23.48
N LYS A 41 3.73 7.94 23.13
CA LYS A 41 3.00 9.01 23.82
C LYS A 41 1.74 9.45 23.11
N GLY A 42 1.61 9.15 21.83
CA GLY A 42 0.43 9.48 21.06
C GLY A 42 0.49 8.95 19.64
N VAL A 43 -0.69 8.89 19.03
CA VAL A 43 -0.87 8.56 17.61
C VAL A 43 -1.81 9.59 17.01
N ALA A 44 -1.39 10.21 15.91
CA ALA A 44 -2.22 11.13 15.14
C ALA A 44 -2.50 10.50 13.76
N ALA A 45 -3.72 10.01 13.56
CA ALA A 45 -4.11 9.31 12.35
C ALA A 45 -5.34 9.96 11.70
N GLY A 46 -5.29 10.20 10.38
CA GLY A 46 -6.39 10.77 9.60
C GLY A 46 -6.68 9.97 8.34
N GLY A 47 -7.91 10.06 7.81
CA GLY A 47 -8.30 9.32 6.60
C GLY A 47 -8.14 7.79 6.75
N VAL A 48 -8.33 7.27 7.96
CA VAL A 48 -8.02 5.88 8.29
C VAL A 48 -8.94 4.93 7.51
N SER A 49 -8.34 4.11 6.66
CA SER A 49 -9.02 3.05 5.90
C SER A 49 -9.21 1.83 6.80
N ALA A 50 -10.19 1.89 7.70
CA ALA A 50 -10.44 0.85 8.71
C ALA A 50 -11.21 -0.36 8.15
N ASP A 51 -12.03 -0.15 7.12
CA ASP A 51 -12.76 -1.21 6.42
C ASP A 51 -12.31 -1.27 4.96
N LEU A 52 -11.47 -2.26 4.64
CA LEU A 52 -10.91 -2.42 3.30
C LEU A 52 -11.98 -2.83 2.27
N ARG A 53 -13.09 -3.46 2.67
CA ARG A 53 -14.19 -3.78 1.76
C ARG A 53 -14.93 -2.51 1.36
N ALA A 54 -15.29 -1.68 2.34
CA ALA A 54 -15.93 -0.40 2.06
C ALA A 54 -15.05 0.53 1.21
N VAL A 55 -13.73 0.50 1.40
CA VAL A 55 -12.78 1.23 0.55
C VAL A 55 -12.74 0.65 -0.87
N ALA A 56 -12.69 -0.67 -1.03
CA ALA A 56 -12.73 -1.30 -2.34
C ALA A 56 -14.02 -0.95 -3.10
N ASP A 57 -15.17 -1.05 -2.44
CA ASP A 57 -16.48 -0.70 -3.01
C ASP A 57 -16.54 0.79 -3.43
N HIS A 58 -15.89 1.68 -2.69
CA HIS A 58 -15.84 3.11 -3.01
C HIS A 58 -14.95 3.41 -4.23
N LEU A 59 -13.89 2.63 -4.42
CA LEU A 59 -12.93 2.79 -5.51
C LEU A 59 -13.38 2.08 -6.80
N ASP A 60 -14.31 1.13 -6.69
CA ASP A 60 -14.79 0.34 -7.81
C ASP A 60 -15.37 1.21 -8.93
N ALA A 61 -15.03 0.87 -10.18
CA ALA A 61 -15.38 1.61 -11.38
C ALA A 61 -14.98 3.11 -11.39
N THR A 62 -14.03 3.53 -10.54
CA THR A 62 -13.45 4.88 -10.54
C THR A 62 -12.02 4.88 -11.10
N GLY A 63 -11.49 6.07 -11.44
CA GLY A 63 -10.08 6.21 -11.83
C GLY A 63 -9.08 5.87 -10.71
N ASP A 64 -9.53 5.78 -9.46
CA ASP A 64 -8.69 5.38 -8.33
C ASP A 64 -8.71 3.86 -8.06
N PHE A 65 -9.34 3.04 -8.92
CA PHE A 65 -9.41 1.58 -8.74
C PHE A 65 -8.03 0.93 -8.58
N GLY A 66 -6.99 1.46 -9.21
CA GLY A 66 -5.63 0.93 -9.07
C GLY A 66 -5.09 0.99 -7.63
N LEU A 67 -5.65 1.80 -6.74
CA LEU A 67 -5.36 1.74 -5.29
C LEU A 67 -5.91 0.47 -4.64
N ALA A 68 -7.09 0.00 -5.06
CA ALA A 68 -7.66 -1.25 -4.60
C ALA A 68 -6.87 -2.46 -5.14
N ALA A 69 -6.46 -2.39 -6.41
CA ALA A 69 -5.58 -3.40 -7.01
C ALA A 69 -4.23 -3.49 -6.28
N ALA A 70 -3.58 -2.36 -6.01
CA ALA A 70 -2.33 -2.30 -5.24
C ALA A 70 -2.49 -2.86 -3.81
N ALA A 71 -3.63 -2.60 -3.16
CA ALA A 71 -3.93 -3.19 -1.85
C ALA A 71 -4.07 -4.72 -1.94
N GLY A 72 -4.73 -5.24 -2.99
CA GLY A 72 -4.83 -6.68 -3.25
C GLY A 72 -3.47 -7.35 -3.47
N ILE A 73 -2.61 -6.74 -4.29
CA ILE A 73 -1.23 -7.20 -4.55
C ILE A 73 -0.41 -7.22 -3.26
N GLY A 74 -0.51 -6.17 -2.44
CA GLY A 74 0.17 -6.11 -1.15
C GLY A 74 -0.32 -7.17 -0.15
N LEU A 75 -1.62 -7.46 -0.16
CA LEU A 75 -2.20 -8.54 0.66
C LEU A 75 -1.73 -9.92 0.19
N ASP A 76 -1.66 -10.17 -1.12
CA ASP A 76 -1.14 -11.43 -1.68
C ASP A 76 0.35 -11.62 -1.33
N ALA A 77 1.13 -10.53 -1.33
CA ALA A 77 2.53 -10.57 -0.89
C ALA A 77 2.67 -10.89 0.61
N ALA A 78 1.74 -10.44 1.46
CA ALA A 78 1.74 -10.73 2.90
C ALA A 78 1.11 -12.09 3.25
N TYR A 79 0.17 -12.56 2.44
CA TYR A 79 -0.62 -13.78 2.61
C TYR A 79 -0.66 -14.58 1.29
N PRO A 80 0.42 -15.30 0.92
CA PRO A 80 0.51 -16.02 -0.36
C PRO A 80 -0.57 -17.08 -0.57
N GLU A 81 -1.23 -17.53 0.50
CA GLU A 81 -2.40 -18.41 0.46
C GLU A 81 -3.63 -17.78 -0.20
N LEU A 82 -3.68 -16.45 -0.35
CA LEU A 82 -4.72 -15.74 -1.08
C LEU A 82 -4.73 -16.13 -2.55
N ARG A 83 -3.55 -16.39 -3.14
CA ARG A 83 -3.36 -16.79 -4.54
C ARG A 83 -4.12 -15.87 -5.49
N LEU A 84 -3.87 -14.57 -5.40
CA LEU A 84 -4.60 -13.54 -6.13
C LEU A 84 -4.66 -13.83 -7.64
N ASP A 85 -3.57 -14.32 -8.23
CA ASP A 85 -3.50 -14.69 -9.65
C ASP A 85 -4.58 -15.69 -10.09
N GLY A 86 -5.06 -16.55 -9.19
CA GLY A 86 -6.13 -17.50 -9.46
C GLY A 86 -7.53 -16.87 -9.54
N HIS A 87 -7.66 -15.59 -9.21
CA HIS A 87 -8.91 -14.82 -9.22
C HIS A 87 -8.95 -13.77 -10.33
N LEU A 88 -7.82 -13.52 -11.00
CA LEU A 88 -7.70 -12.51 -12.05
C LEU A 88 -7.99 -13.10 -13.44
N THR A 89 -8.49 -12.26 -14.34
CA THR A 89 -8.47 -12.57 -15.78
C THR A 89 -7.02 -12.45 -16.31
N PRO A 90 -6.71 -12.97 -17.51
CA PRO A 90 -5.38 -12.80 -18.11
C PRO A 90 -4.95 -11.32 -18.20
N GLU A 91 -5.88 -10.42 -18.50
CA GLU A 91 -5.64 -8.98 -18.55
C GLU A 91 -5.34 -8.42 -17.15
N GLY A 92 -6.12 -8.83 -16.14
CA GLY A 92 -5.88 -8.44 -14.75
C GLY A 92 -4.55 -8.95 -14.21
N ALA A 93 -4.12 -10.14 -14.62
CA ALA A 93 -2.82 -10.71 -14.26
C ALA A 93 -1.66 -9.92 -14.87
N ALA A 94 -1.77 -9.50 -16.14
CA ALA A 94 -0.77 -8.65 -16.78
C ALA A 94 -0.64 -7.30 -16.07
N LEU A 95 -1.77 -6.63 -15.81
CA LEU A 95 -1.82 -5.36 -15.06
C LEU A 95 -1.24 -5.48 -13.65
N SER A 96 -1.50 -6.61 -12.97
CA SER A 96 -0.97 -6.87 -11.63
C SER A 96 0.54 -7.10 -11.63
N GLY A 97 1.10 -7.61 -12.74
CA GLY A 97 2.54 -7.71 -12.94
C GLY A 97 3.19 -6.33 -12.97
N ASP A 98 2.68 -5.44 -13.81
CA ASP A 98 3.21 -4.07 -13.95
C ASP A 98 3.03 -3.26 -12.66
N ALA A 99 1.86 -3.36 -12.02
CA ALA A 99 1.53 -2.63 -10.81
C ALA A 99 2.43 -2.95 -9.59
N ARG A 100 3.14 -4.09 -9.61
CA ARG A 100 4.10 -4.44 -8.54
C ARG A 100 5.33 -3.53 -8.51
N ASP A 101 5.70 -2.97 -9.66
CA ASP A 101 6.87 -2.10 -9.80
C ASP A 101 6.48 -0.60 -9.87
N ASP A 102 5.18 -0.31 -9.84
CA ASP A 102 4.64 1.04 -9.99
C ASP A 102 4.55 1.83 -8.68
N CYS A 103 4.66 3.15 -8.81
CA CYS A 103 4.40 4.09 -7.74
C CYS A 103 2.97 4.66 -7.81
N VAL A 104 2.52 5.23 -6.70
CA VAL A 104 1.18 5.81 -6.49
C VAL A 104 0.65 6.74 -7.61
N PRO A 105 1.45 7.57 -8.29
CA PRO A 105 0.95 8.38 -9.40
C PRO A 105 0.45 7.53 -10.59
N ARG A 106 1.18 6.45 -10.90
CA ARG A 106 0.89 5.57 -12.03
C ARG A 106 -0.28 4.64 -11.74
N SER A 107 -0.40 4.17 -10.49
CA SER A 107 -1.55 3.38 -10.04
C SER A 107 -2.89 4.13 -10.04
N ARG A 108 -2.92 5.45 -10.29
CA ARG A 108 -4.16 6.25 -10.43
C ARG A 108 -4.51 6.58 -11.87
N THR A 109 -3.59 6.37 -12.80
CA THR A 109 -3.74 6.78 -14.20
C THR A 109 -3.84 5.59 -15.14
N ASP A 110 -3.34 4.43 -14.76
CA ASP A 110 -3.45 3.21 -15.55
C ASP A 110 -4.82 2.55 -15.35
N ASP A 111 -5.73 2.83 -16.29
CA ASP A 111 -7.03 2.15 -16.44
C ASP A 111 -6.95 0.92 -17.38
N GLY A 112 -5.73 0.49 -17.70
CA GLY A 112 -5.44 -0.58 -18.66
C GLY A 112 -5.49 -0.19 -20.14
N SER A 113 -5.69 1.10 -20.46
CA SER A 113 -5.71 1.59 -21.84
C SER A 113 -4.32 1.81 -22.46
N ASP A 114 -3.25 1.87 -21.65
CA ASP A 114 -1.90 2.27 -22.10
C ASP A 114 -0.97 1.10 -22.48
N HIS A 115 -1.48 -0.13 -22.57
CA HIS A 115 -0.70 -1.28 -23.10
C HIS A 115 -0.44 -1.20 -24.62
N ARG A 116 -0.52 0.00 -25.23
CA ARG A 116 -0.12 0.26 -26.62
C ARG A 116 1.18 1.06 -26.75
N HIS A 117 2.07 1.00 -25.78
CA HIS A 117 3.48 1.34 -26.00
C HIS A 117 4.35 0.09 -25.97
N GLY A 118 4.32 -0.60 -27.12
CA GLY A 118 5.41 -1.48 -27.50
C GLY A 118 6.68 -0.67 -27.73
N ASP A 119 7.79 -1.27 -27.32
CA ASP A 119 9.10 -1.19 -27.96
C ASP A 119 9.40 0.10 -28.76
N GLU A 120 9.86 1.14 -28.08
CA GLU A 120 10.69 2.17 -28.71
C GLU A 120 12.09 2.16 -28.07
N SER A 121 12.76 1.00 -28.17
CA SER A 121 14.22 0.95 -28.23
C SER A 121 14.67 1.34 -29.65
N SER A 122 14.40 2.57 -30.07
CA SER A 122 14.86 3.09 -31.37
C SER A 122 15.30 4.54 -31.26
N GLY A 123 16.56 4.67 -30.86
CA GLY A 123 17.55 5.55 -31.49
C GLY A 123 17.28 7.05 -31.54
N ILE A 124 18.09 7.81 -30.82
CA ILE A 124 18.54 9.13 -31.27
C ILE A 124 20.05 9.24 -30.93
N PRO A 125 20.91 9.73 -31.86
CA PRO A 125 22.37 9.80 -31.71
C PRO A 125 22.86 10.70 -30.58
#